data_AF-A0A1G6VYV0-F1
#
_entry.id   AF-A0A1G6VYV0-F1
#
_cell.length_a   1.000
_cell.length_b   1.000
_cell.length_c   1.000
_cell.angle_alpha   90.00
_cell.angle_beta   90.00
_cell.angle_gamma   90.00
#
_symmetry.space_group_name_H-M   'P 1'
#
loop_
_entity.id
_entity.type
_entity.pdbx_description
1 polymer ?
#
loop_
_entity_poly.entity_id
_entity_poly.type
_entity_poly.pdbx_seq_one_letter_code
_entity_poly.pdbx_strand_id
1 'polypeptide(L)' 'MSRQLTDNPIIKHLIGLSRHHCAQILSSQGVGSIEFGHWLAIPSQQLLLVFRHQQCIAIDEYRLAA' A
#
# COMPACT_ATOMS: atom_id res chain seq x y z
N MET A 1 -4.44 19.28 8.29
CA MET A 1 -2.98 19.17 8.20
C MET A 1 -2.64 17.94 7.36
N SER A 2 -2.73 18.06 6.03
CA SER A 2 -2.35 16.98 5.11
C SER A 2 -0.84 16.81 5.16
N ARG A 3 -0.36 15.81 5.91
CA ARG A 3 1.02 15.35 5.74
C ARG A 3 1.08 14.77 4.34
N GLN A 4 1.98 15.25 3.48
CA GLN A 4 2.22 14.64 2.18
C GLN A 4 2.77 13.23 2.39
N LEU A 5 1.89 12.24 2.44
CA LEU A 5 2.22 10.80 2.61
C LEU A 5 2.87 10.17 1.38
N THR A 6 3.03 11.00 0.36
CA THR A 6 3.80 10.77 -0.83
C THR A 6 5.31 10.84 -0.59
N ASP A 7 5.81 11.20 0.60
CA ASP A 7 7.26 11.29 0.84
C ASP A 7 7.95 9.95 1.17
N ASN A 8 7.21 8.85 1.32
CA ASN A 8 7.86 7.53 1.36
C ASN A 8 8.10 7.08 -0.10
N PRO A 9 9.34 7.18 -0.63
CA PRO A 9 9.60 6.96 -2.06
C PRO A 9 9.18 5.56 -2.49
N ILE A 10 9.34 4.57 -1.60
CA ILE A 10 9.00 3.17 -1.85
C ILE A 10 7.51 3.00 -2.15
N ILE A 11 6.64 3.69 -1.40
CA ILE A 11 5.19 3.59 -1.54
C ILE A 11 4.73 4.15 -2.90
N LYS A 12 5.31 5.28 -3.34
CA LYS A 12 5.02 5.84 -4.68
C LYS A 12 5.37 4.86 -5.81
N HIS A 13 6.46 4.11 -5.67
CA HIS A 13 6.89 3.13 -6.67
C HIS A 13 5.96 1.92 -6.79
N LEU A 14 4.98 1.76 -5.88
CA LEU A 14 4.03 0.66 -5.92
C LEU A 14 2.89 0.89 -6.93
N ILE A 15 2.63 2.14 -7.33
CA ILE A 15 1.60 2.45 -8.34
C ILE A 15 1.96 1.79 -9.68
N GLY A 16 0.97 1.15 -10.31
CA GLY A 16 1.11 0.41 -11.57
C GLY A 16 1.66 -1.01 -11.43
N LEU A 17 2.21 -1.38 -10.27
CA LEU A 17 2.70 -2.73 -10.03
C LEU A 17 1.56 -3.70 -9.73
N SER A 18 1.84 -4.99 -9.97
CA SER A 18 0.90 -6.04 -9.62
C SER A 18 0.80 -6.23 -8.10
N ARG A 19 -0.32 -6.78 -7.60
CA ARG A 19 -0.46 -7.11 -6.16
C ARG A 19 0.69 -7.95 -5.63
N HIS A 20 1.09 -8.98 -6.38
CA HIS A 20 2.20 -9.84 -6.02
C HIS A 20 3.53 -9.07 -5.93
N HIS A 21 3.82 -8.19 -6.90
CA HIS A 21 5.03 -7.37 -6.84
C HIS A 21 5.00 -6.39 -5.66
N CYS A 22 3.87 -5.74 -5.38
CA CYS A 22 3.74 -4.87 -4.21
C CYS A 22 4.01 -5.65 -2.91
N ALA A 23 3.37 -6.81 -2.74
CA ALA A 23 3.57 -7.66 -1.56
C ALA A 23 5.04 -8.09 -1.41
N GLN A 24 5.69 -8.47 -2.52
CA GLN A 24 7.09 -8.88 -2.52
C GLN A 24 8.04 -7.73 -2.16
N ILE A 25 7.83 -6.53 -2.72
CA ILE A 25 8.63 -5.34 -2.41
C ILE A 25 8.47 -4.99 -0.93
N LEU A 26 7.24 -4.95 -0.43
CA LEU A 26 6.96 -4.66 0.98
C LEU A 26 7.62 -5.69 1.90
N SER A 27 7.50 -6.98 1.58
CA SER A 27 8.15 -8.05 2.34
C SER A 27 9.68 -7.94 2.33
N SER A 28 10.29 -7.59 1.18
CA SER A 28 11.75 -7.43 1.07
C SER A 28 12.29 -6.28 1.92
N GLN A 29 11.45 -5.29 2.22
CA GLN A 29 11.76 -4.13 3.05
C GLN A 29 11.35 -4.34 4.51
N GLY A 30 10.90 -5.55 4.88
CA GLY A 30 10.39 -5.84 6.23
C GLY A 30 9.08 -5.13 6.57
N VAL A 31 8.35 -4.61 5.57
CA VAL A 31 7.06 -3.97 5.76
C VAL A 31 5.96 -5.03 5.71
N GLY A 32 5.37 -5.30 6.87
CA GLY A 32 4.21 -6.19 6.98
C GLY A 32 3.02 -5.62 6.21
N SER A 33 2.35 -6.49 5.44
CA SER A 33 1.12 -6.15 4.75
C SER A 33 0.08 -7.25 4.87
N ILE A 34 -1.20 -6.86 4.75
CA ILE A 34 -2.35 -7.76 4.86
C ILE A 34 -3.13 -7.69 3.56
N GLU A 35 -3.27 -8.83 2.88
CA GLU A 35 -4.08 -8.93 1.67
C GLU A 35 -5.56 -9.13 2.03
N PHE A 36 -6.43 -8.31 1.43
CA PHE A 36 -7.88 -8.46 1.57
C PHE A 36 -8.60 -8.08 0.27
N GLY A 37 -9.11 -9.08 -0.46
CA GLY A 37 -9.81 -8.88 -1.73
C GLY A 37 -8.96 -8.12 -2.75
N HIS A 38 -9.40 -6.90 -3.09
CA HIS A 38 -8.72 -6.00 -4.01
C HIS A 38 -7.77 -5.02 -3.33
N TRP A 39 -7.49 -5.21 -2.05
CA TRP A 39 -6.69 -4.31 -1.25
C TRP A 39 -5.48 -5.00 -0.62
N LEU A 40 -4.47 -4.20 -0.34
CA LEU A 40 -3.31 -4.59 0.45
C LEU A 40 -3.06 -3.50 1.49
N ALA A 41 -3.37 -3.82 2.74
CA ALA A 41 -3.23 -2.89 3.85
C ALA A 41 -1.80 -2.96 4.41
N ILE A 42 -1.25 -1.80 4.77
CA ILE A 42 0.04 -1.63 5.44
C ILE A 42 -0.24 -1.00 6.81
N PRO A 43 -0.49 -1.81 7.86
CA PRO A 43 -0.95 -1.31 9.16
C PRO A 43 0.03 -0.37 9.85
N SER A 44 1.33 -0.67 9.77
CA SER A 44 2.38 0.17 10.37
C SER A 44 2.43 1.59 9.80
N GLN A 45 1.92 1.77 8.58
CA GLN A 45 1.90 3.07 7.89
C GLN A 45 0.48 3.63 7.74
N GLN A 46 -0.56 2.91 8.17
CA GLN A 46 -1.97 3.30 7.98
C GLN A 46 -2.32 3.55 6.51
N LEU A 47 -1.71 2.76 5.60
CA LEU A 47 -1.90 2.89 4.16
C LEU A 47 -2.65 1.69 3.57
N LEU A 48 -3.46 1.97 2.55
CA LEU A 48 -4.21 0.99 1.80
C LEU A 48 -3.86 1.10 0.32
N LEU A 49 -3.25 0.05 -0.23
CA LEU A 49 -3.06 -0.07 -1.67
C LEU A 49 -4.35 -0.65 -2.29
N VAL A 50 -4.86 0.02 -3.31
CA VAL A 50 -6.07 -0.37 -4.02
C VAL A 50 -5.70 -0.94 -5.38
N PHE A 51 -6.18 -2.15 -5.67
CA PHE A 51 -5.89 -2.86 -6.90
C PHE A 51 -7.12 -2.96 -7.79
N ARG A 52 -6.95 -2.69 -9.08
CA ARG A 52 -7.94 -2.96 -10.11
C ARG A 52 -7.27 -3.72 -11.24
N HIS A 53 -7.89 -4.82 -11.69
CA HIS A 53 -7.30 -5.71 -12.69
C HIS A 53 -5.85 -6.11 -12.35
N GLN A 54 -5.62 -6.44 -11.07
CA GLN A 54 -4.32 -6.81 -10.49
C GLN A 54 -3.28 -5.69 -10.38
N GLN A 55 -3.53 -4.47 -10.85
CA GLN A 55 -2.60 -3.35 -10.77
C GLN A 55 -2.96 -2.39 -9.63
N CYS A 56 -1.95 -1.90 -8.91
CA CYS A 56 -2.10 -0.87 -7.91
C CYS A 56 -2.46 0.46 -8.59
N ILE A 57 -3.68 0.93 -8.40
CA ILE A 57 -4.19 2.15 -9.05
C ILE A 57 -4.21 3.35 -8.11
N ALA A 58 -4.23 3.10 -6.80
CA ALA A 58 -4.30 4.14 -5.79
C ALA A 58 -3.67 3.65 -4.48
N ILE A 59 -3.22 4.61 -3.70
CA ILE A 59 -2.74 4.42 -2.34
C ILE A 59 -3.48 5.46 -1.51
N ASP A 60 -4.23 4.97 -0.53
CA ASP A 60 -5.02 5.81 0.35
C ASP A 60 -4.58 5.63 1.80
N GLU A 61 -4.91 6.59 2.65
CA GLU A 61 -4.78 6.42 4.09
C GLU A 61 -6.06 5.81 4.66
N TYR A 62 -5.92 5.03 5.72
CA TYR A 62 -7.06 4.66 6.53
C TYR A 62 -6.75 4.91 8.00
N ARG A 63 -7.73 5.42 8.73
CA ARG A 63 -7.66 5.44 10.19
C ARG A 63 -8.21 4.13 10.71
N LEU A 64 -7.47 3.50 11.62
CA LEU A 64 -8.02 2.44 12.44
C LEU A 64 -9.20 3.02 13.22
N ALA A 65 -10.39 2.48 13.00
CA ALA A 65 -11.51 2.75 13.89
C ALA A 65 -11.16 2.15 15.26
N ALA A 66 -11.23 2.98 16.30
CA ALA A 66 -10.95 2.61 17.68
C ALA A 66 -12.00 1.64 18.24
#